data_AF-A0A971YA79-F1
#
_entry.id   AF-A0A971YA79-F1
#
_cell.length_a   1.000
_cell.length_b   1.000
_cell.length_c   1.000
_cell.angle_alpha   90.00
_cell.angle_beta   90.00
_cell.angle_gamma   90.00
#
_symmetry.space_group_name_H-M   'P 1'
#
loop_
_entity.id
_entity.type
_entity.pdbx_description
1 polymer ?
#
loop_
_entity_poly.entity_id
_entity_poly.type
_entity_poly.pdbx_seq_one_letter_code
_entity_poly.pdbx_strand_id
1 'polypeptide(L)'
;NLQIATAAIDSTGMCLFIAFAALDDPTCLPAVIDMINARFGISLTAQDVTNLGMSILKTERAFNMAAGFSQVDDRLPEFFAEEPIAPHNVVWDISDEAIDSFWNF
;
A
#
# COMPACT_ATOMS: atom_id res chain seq x y z
N ASN A 1 0.86 -5.37 -2.54
CA ASN A 1 1.22 -4.57 -3.74
C ASN A 1 0.56 -3.20 -3.81
N LEU A 2 -0.77 -3.05 -3.62
CA LEU A 2 -1.42 -1.72 -3.74
C LEU A 2 -0.91 -0.67 -2.73
N GLN A 3 -0.68 -1.05 -1.46
CA GLN A 3 -0.11 -0.14 -0.46
C GLN A 3 1.30 0.33 -0.84
N ILE A 4 2.14 -0.57 -1.38
CA ILE A 4 3.50 -0.25 -1.87
C ILE A 4 3.44 0.81 -2.98
N ALA A 5 2.59 0.59 -3.98
CA ALA A 5 2.41 1.55 -5.07
C ALA A 5 1.88 2.90 -4.57
N THR A 6 0.93 2.87 -3.63
CA THR A 6 0.33 4.07 -3.03
C THR A 6 1.38 4.89 -2.28
N ALA A 7 2.18 4.27 -1.41
CA ALA A 7 3.24 4.94 -0.66
C ALA A 7 4.27 5.61 -1.58
N ALA A 8 4.61 4.96 -2.69
CA ALA A 8 5.50 5.53 -3.70
C ALA A 8 4.88 6.75 -4.40
N ILE A 9 3.59 6.68 -4.79
CA ILE A 9 2.86 7.79 -5.43
C ILE A 9 2.69 8.98 -4.48
N ASP A 10 2.33 8.72 -3.23
CA ASP A 10 2.11 9.79 -2.24
C ASP A 10 3.40 10.60 -1.99
N SER A 11 4.54 9.91 -2.02
CA SER A 11 5.88 10.54 -1.90
C SER A 11 6.26 11.45 -3.06
N THR A 12 5.55 11.40 -4.19
CA THR A 12 5.79 12.32 -5.32
C THR A 12 4.90 13.57 -5.26
N GLY A 13 3.94 13.63 -4.32
CA GLY A 13 2.94 14.69 -4.23
C GLY A 13 1.89 14.66 -5.36
N MET A 14 1.75 13.54 -6.09
CA MET A 14 0.72 13.39 -7.12
C MET A 14 -0.59 12.90 -6.52
N CYS A 15 -1.69 13.20 -7.22
CA CYS A 15 -3.00 12.66 -6.85
C CYS A 15 -3.01 11.13 -7.02
N LEU A 16 -3.58 10.41 -6.04
CA LEU A 16 -3.76 8.96 -6.11
C LEU A 16 -4.50 8.50 -7.38
N PHE A 17 -5.31 9.35 -8.00
CA PHE A 17 -6.08 8.99 -9.19
C PHE A 17 -5.21 8.64 -10.41
N ILE A 18 -3.92 8.98 -10.41
CA ILE A 18 -3.00 8.46 -11.43
C ILE A 18 -2.87 6.93 -11.39
N ALA A 19 -3.10 6.30 -10.22
CA ALA A 19 -2.97 4.85 -10.05
C ALA A 19 -4.00 4.10 -10.90
N PHE A 20 -5.23 4.63 -11.04
CA PHE A 20 -6.25 4.00 -11.88
C PHE A 20 -5.84 4.03 -13.35
N ALA A 21 -5.36 5.18 -13.84
CA ALA A 21 -4.84 5.29 -15.20
C ALA A 21 -3.63 4.37 -15.44
N ALA A 22 -2.74 4.22 -14.45
CA ALA A 22 -1.60 3.31 -14.51
C ALA A 22 -1.98 1.83 -14.50
N LEU A 23 -3.11 1.47 -13.89
CA LEU A 23 -3.64 0.09 -13.90
C LEU A 23 -4.37 -0.23 -15.21
N ASP A 24 -4.98 0.78 -15.85
CA ASP A 24 -5.72 0.63 -17.11
C ASP A 24 -4.83 0.74 -18.36
N ASP A 25 -3.79 1.58 -18.31
CA ASP A 25 -2.89 1.86 -19.43
C ASP A 25 -1.42 1.55 -19.06
N PRO A 26 -0.78 0.56 -19.70
CA PRO A 26 0.60 0.17 -19.40
C PRO A 26 1.64 1.26 -19.74
N THR A 27 1.27 2.30 -20.50
CA THR A 27 2.16 3.42 -20.83
C THR A 27 2.16 4.52 -19.76
N CYS A 28 1.16 4.54 -18.88
CA CYS A 28 0.99 5.61 -17.91
C CYS A 28 2.06 5.57 -16.80
N LEU A 29 2.35 4.41 -16.20
CA LEU A 29 3.41 4.31 -15.17
C LEU A 29 4.80 4.67 -15.72
N PRO A 30 5.24 4.17 -16.90
CA PRO A 30 6.46 4.64 -17.53
C PRO A 30 6.50 6.15 -17.75
N ALA A 31 5.41 6.75 -18.25
CA ALA A 31 5.35 8.19 -18.48
C ALA A 31 5.48 9.01 -17.19
N VAL A 32 4.89 8.52 -16.09
CA VAL A 32 5.06 9.11 -14.75
C VAL A 32 6.52 9.06 -14.29
N ILE A 33 7.18 7.91 -14.46
CA ILE A 33 8.59 7.73 -14.11
C ILE A 33 9.48 8.66 -14.95
N ASP A 34 9.24 8.72 -16.27
CA ASP A 34 9.97 9.60 -17.18
C ASP A 34 9.80 11.07 -16.80
N MET A 35 8.59 11.48 -16.42
CA MET A 35 8.32 12.84 -15.93
C MET A 35 9.13 13.17 -14.67
N ILE A 36 9.18 12.25 -13.68
CA ILE A 36 9.94 12.44 -12.44
C ILE A 36 11.45 12.50 -12.76
N ASN A 37 11.94 11.58 -13.58
CA ASN A 37 13.33 11.55 -14.03
C ASN A 37 13.72 12.85 -14.72
N ALA A 38 12.90 13.35 -15.65
CA ALA A 38 13.12 14.61 -16.33
C ALA A 38 13.11 15.82 -15.38
N ARG A 39 12.24 15.81 -14.36
CA ARG A 39 12.13 16.91 -13.39
C ARG A 39 13.36 17.02 -12.49
N PHE A 40 13.87 15.89 -12.00
CA PHE A 40 14.94 15.87 -11.00
C PHE A 40 16.32 15.52 -11.55
N GLY A 41 16.43 15.17 -12.83
CA GLY A 41 17.69 14.73 -13.44
C GLY A 41 18.17 13.39 -12.88
N ILE A 42 17.23 12.50 -12.54
CA ILE A 42 17.50 11.17 -11.99
C ILE A 42 17.12 10.07 -12.99
N SER A 43 17.34 8.80 -12.64
CA SER A 43 17.11 7.65 -13.53
C SER A 43 16.44 6.50 -12.81
N LEU A 44 15.26 6.75 -12.26
CA LEU A 44 14.40 5.75 -11.64
C LEU A 44 13.91 4.73 -12.67
N THR A 45 13.87 3.47 -12.25
CA THR A 45 13.18 2.37 -12.90
C THR A 45 11.86 2.03 -12.19
N ALA A 46 11.00 1.22 -12.80
CA ALA A 46 9.78 0.74 -12.14
C ALA A 46 10.09 -0.09 -10.87
N GLN A 47 11.22 -0.80 -10.85
CA GLN A 47 11.67 -1.54 -9.67
C GLN A 47 12.06 -0.58 -8.55
N ASP A 48 12.70 0.55 -8.86
CA ASP A 48 13.04 1.57 -7.86
C ASP A 48 11.79 2.17 -7.22
N VAL A 49 10.72 2.41 -7.99
CA VAL A 49 9.43 2.87 -7.46
C VAL A 49 8.83 1.85 -6.49
N THR A 50 8.87 0.56 -6.84
CA THR A 50 8.39 -0.52 -5.96
C THR A 50 9.22 -0.61 -4.68
N ASN A 51 10.54 -0.56 -4.81
CA ASN A 51 11.48 -0.59 -3.69
C ASN A 51 11.30 0.61 -2.76
N LEU A 52 11.05 1.80 -3.33
CA LEU A 52 10.75 3.00 -2.56
C LEU A 52 9.51 2.78 -1.69
N GLY A 53 8.41 2.32 -2.28
CA GLY A 53 7.17 2.04 -1.55
C GLY A 53 7.36 1.03 -0.42
N MET A 54 8.11 -0.05 -0.65
CA MET A 54 8.42 -1.03 0.40
C MET A 54 9.26 -0.43 1.53
N SER A 55 10.24 0.42 1.18
CA SER A 55 11.10 1.07 2.18
C SER A 55 10.33 2.07 3.05
N ILE A 56 9.37 2.80 2.46
CA ILE A 56 8.51 3.74 3.17
C ILE A 56 7.62 2.98 4.16
N LEU A 57 6.89 1.97 3.70
CA LEU A 57 6.00 1.18 4.59
C LEU A 57 6.76 0.53 5.75
N LYS A 58 7.97 0.00 5.50
CA LYS A 58 8.82 -0.56 6.56
C LYS A 58 9.28 0.50 7.55
N THR A 59 9.58 1.70 7.07
CA THR A 59 9.99 2.84 7.92
C THR A 59 8.84 3.32 8.79
N GLU A 60 7.65 3.50 8.20
CA GLU A 60 6.43 3.89 8.91
C GLU A 60 6.03 2.84 9.96
N ARG A 61 6.12 1.54 9.61
CA ARG A 61 5.88 0.46 10.57
C ARG A 61 6.87 0.49 11.73
N ALA A 62 8.16 0.66 11.45
CA ALA A 62 9.18 0.74 12.49
C ALA A 62 8.92 1.91 13.44
N PHE A 63 8.47 3.05 12.91
CA PHE A 63 8.05 4.19 13.71
C PHE A 63 6.85 3.84 14.63
N ASN A 64 5.80 3.22 14.09
CA ASN A 64 4.63 2.82 14.87
C ASN A 64 4.98 1.78 15.96
N MET A 65 5.84 0.81 15.63
CA MET A 65 6.32 -0.17 16.61
C MET A 65 7.11 0.51 17.75
N ALA A 66 7.94 1.51 17.43
CA ALA A 66 8.64 2.31 18.44
C ALA A 66 7.68 3.15 19.30
N ALA A 67 6.52 3.51 18.77
CA ALA A 67 5.44 4.17 19.52
C ALA A 67 4.57 3.20 20.35
N GLY A 68 4.81 1.89 20.25
CA GLY A 68 4.13 0.85 21.05
C GLY A 68 3.04 0.07 20.30
N PHE A 69 2.84 0.33 19.00
CA PHE A 69 1.93 -0.49 18.20
C PHE A 69 2.50 -1.89 17.98
N SER A 70 1.62 -2.87 17.92
CA SER A 70 1.94 -4.26 17.66
C SER A 70 0.87 -4.91 16.78
N GLN A 71 1.04 -6.19 16.45
CA GLN A 71 0.08 -6.93 15.63
C GLN A 71 -1.35 -6.96 16.21
N VAL A 72 -1.52 -6.77 17.53
CA VAL A 72 -2.85 -6.73 18.15
C VAL A 72 -3.64 -5.48 17.77
N ASP A 73 -2.96 -4.42 17.33
CA ASP A 73 -3.57 -3.17 16.88
C ASP A 73 -3.96 -3.23 15.39
N ASP A 74 -3.45 -4.23 14.65
CA ASP A 74 -3.77 -4.49 13.24
C ASP A 74 -5.02 -5.39 13.11
N ARG A 75 -6.04 -5.17 13.94
CA ARG A 75 -7.27 -5.97 13.99
C ARG A 75 -8.51 -5.15 13.66
N LEU A 76 -9.45 -5.76 12.94
CA LEU A 76 -10.75 -5.15 12.69
C LEU A 76 -11.61 -5.17 13.97
N PRO A 77 -12.56 -4.23 14.13
CA PRO A 77 -13.55 -4.30 15.19
C PRO A 77 -14.32 -5.64 15.20
N GLU A 78 -14.68 -6.12 16.40
CA GLU A 78 -15.31 -7.45 16.62
C GLU A 78 -16.57 -7.69 15.78
N PHE A 79 -17.39 -6.64 15.56
CA PHE A 79 -18.63 -6.75 14.80
C PHE A 79 -18.41 -7.23 13.36
N PHE A 80 -17.23 -7.01 12.76
CA PHE A 80 -16.94 -7.55 11.42
C PHE A 80 -16.94 -9.08 11.41
N ALA A 81 -16.56 -9.74 12.51
CA ALA A 81 -16.53 -11.19 12.65
C ALA A 81 -17.82 -11.76 13.30
N GLU A 82 -18.56 -10.94 14.06
CA GLU A 82 -19.72 -11.38 14.82
C GLU A 82 -21.07 -11.08 14.15
N GLU A 83 -21.17 -9.97 13.41
CA GLU A 83 -22.45 -9.47 12.88
C GLU A 83 -22.56 -9.70 11.36
N PRO A 84 -23.35 -10.69 10.91
CA PRO A 84 -23.56 -10.92 9.48
C PRO A 84 -24.39 -9.79 8.87
N ILE A 85 -23.93 -9.27 7.72
CA ILE A 85 -24.65 -8.21 6.99
C ILE A 85 -25.46 -8.80 5.84
N ALA A 86 -26.78 -8.55 5.87
CA ALA A 86 -27.69 -8.91 4.80
C ALA A 86 -27.34 -8.20 3.47
N PRO A 87 -27.64 -8.81 2.31
CA PRO A 87 -28.34 -10.09 2.14
C PRO A 87 -27.41 -11.31 2.15
N HIS A 88 -26.10 -11.09 2.06
CA HIS A 88 -25.13 -12.18 1.91
C HIS A 88 -24.86 -12.91 3.23
N ASN A 89 -25.12 -12.25 4.37
CA ASN A 89 -24.95 -12.79 5.72
C ASN A 89 -23.55 -13.37 5.95
N VAL A 90 -22.54 -12.73 5.34
CA VAL A 90 -21.13 -13.07 5.53
C VAL A 90 -20.55 -12.21 6.64
N VAL A 91 -19.55 -12.78 7.31
CA VAL A 91 -18.69 -12.11 8.30
C VAL A 91 -17.25 -12.21 7.82
N TRP A 92 -16.37 -11.40 8.41
CA TRP A 92 -14.94 -11.48 8.21
C TRP A 92 -14.42 -12.86 8.63
N ASP A 93 -13.85 -13.60 7.68
CA ASP A 93 -13.36 -14.97 7.85
C ASP A 93 -11.85 -15.11 7.60
N ILE A 94 -11.13 -13.99 7.48
CA ILE A 94 -9.67 -13.98 7.32
C ILE A 94 -9.02 -14.04 8.71
N SER A 95 -8.10 -14.98 8.89
CA SER A 95 -7.41 -15.18 10.16
C SER A 95 -6.39 -14.08 10.46
N ASP A 96 -6.13 -13.88 11.75
CA ASP A 96 -5.10 -12.96 12.25
C ASP A 96 -3.73 -13.24 11.63
N GLU A 97 -3.35 -14.51 11.45
CA GLU A 97 -2.07 -14.89 10.84
C GLU A 97 -1.99 -14.49 9.37
N ALA A 98 -3.11 -14.52 8.65
CA ALA A 98 -3.16 -14.05 7.27
C ALA A 98 -2.93 -12.53 7.21
N ILE A 99 -3.47 -11.76 8.16
CA ILE A 99 -3.19 -10.32 8.29
C ILE A 99 -1.71 -10.09 8.66
N ASP A 100 -1.19 -10.82 9.64
CA ASP A 100 0.19 -10.67 10.12
C ASP A 100 1.22 -10.96 9.00
N SER A 101 0.86 -11.85 8.08
CA SER A 101 1.68 -12.19 6.91
C SER A 101 1.84 -11.06 5.89
N PHE A 102 1.04 -9.99 6.00
CA PHE A 102 1.08 -8.83 5.10
C PHE A 102 2.50 -8.27 4.96
N TRP A 103 3.27 -8.28 6.04
CA TRP A 103 4.59 -7.67 6.10
C TRP A 103 5.75 -8.53 5.57
N ASN A 104 5.46 -9.68 4.95
CA ASN A 104 6.46 -10.63 4.43
C ASN A 104 7.08 -10.23 3.07
N PHE A 105 7.05 -8.94 2.72
CA PHE A 105 7.72 -8.36 1.56
C PHE A 105 8.95 -7.55 1.98
#